data_AF-X1VBC6-F1
#
_entry.id   AF-X1VBC6-F1
#
_cell.length_a   1.000
_cell.length_b   1.000
_cell.length_c   1.000
_cell.angle_alpha   90.00
_cell.angle_beta   90.00
_cell.angle_gamma   90.00
#
_symmetry.space_group_name_H-M   'P 1'
#
loop_
_entity.id
_entity.type
_entity.pdbx_description
1 polymer ?
#
loop_
_entity_poly.entity_id
_entity_poly.type
_entity_poly.pdbx_seq_one_letter_code
_entity_poly.pdbx_strand_id
1 'polypeptide(L)'
;MSYTVSLQESYHEPEIAVVGVGGTGGFVAEGLCRVLRNYNLSLILVDPDIVEPHNLLRQNFFEGDVGKFKSQVLAERLARQYGRQIGYSVLPYDVDMFDRSWGGGMVSKNLALFVIGCVDNSLARRSIAKKGYHPRWWLDAGNGFASGQVLIGNTGTVEGLNEAFREQDHTVTKLPL
;
A
#
# COMPACT_ATOMS: atom_id res chain seq x y z
N MET A 1 9.77 22.92 -12.04
CA MET A 1 10.86 22.25 -11.30
C MET A 1 10.29 20.94 -10.77
N SER A 2 10.95 19.79 -10.99
CA SER A 2 10.47 18.47 -10.55
C SER A 2 11.34 17.95 -9.41
N TYR A 3 10.71 17.34 -8.40
CA TYR A 3 11.40 16.66 -7.30
C TYR A 3 11.02 15.18 -7.28
N THR A 4 11.94 14.35 -6.79
CA THR A 4 11.77 12.89 -6.69
C THR A 4 11.59 12.48 -5.24
N VAL A 5 10.53 11.70 -4.96
CA VAL A 5 10.40 10.98 -3.69
C VAL A 5 11.36 9.80 -3.73
N SER A 6 12.26 9.72 -2.76
CA SER A 6 13.20 8.61 -2.64
C SER A 6 12.85 7.72 -1.45
N LEU A 7 12.96 6.40 -1.64
CA LEU A 7 12.88 5.40 -0.58
C LEU A 7 14.27 5.02 -0.03
N GLN A 8 15.33 5.72 -0.48
CA GLN A 8 16.75 5.33 -0.35
C GLN A 8 17.40 5.47 1.05
N GLU A 9 16.63 5.55 2.14
CA GLU A 9 17.21 5.54 3.50
C GLU A 9 16.86 4.26 4.27
N SER A 10 16.76 3.12 3.59
CA SER A 10 16.50 1.84 4.24
C SER A 10 17.58 0.80 3.93
N TYR A 11 18.13 0.20 5.00
CA TYR A 11 19.15 -0.85 4.95
C TYR A 11 18.60 -2.23 4.53
N HIS A 12 17.31 -2.31 4.13
CA HIS A 12 16.59 -3.54 3.79
C HIS A 12 15.67 -3.32 2.58
N GLU A 13 15.24 -4.42 1.95
CA GLU A 13 14.34 -4.40 0.79
C GLU A 13 13.02 -3.67 1.13
N PRO A 14 12.61 -2.65 0.35
CA PRO A 14 11.36 -1.93 0.59
C PRO A 14 10.15 -2.84 0.40
N GLU A 15 9.12 -2.63 1.23
CA GLU A 15 7.83 -3.30 1.09
C GLU A 15 6.73 -2.29 0.72
N ILE A 16 5.86 -2.68 -0.21
CA ILE A 16 4.70 -1.89 -0.60
C ILE A 16 3.44 -2.62 -0.11
N ALA A 17 2.70 -1.96 0.79
CA ALA A 17 1.42 -2.44 1.28
C ALA A 17 0.28 -1.74 0.55
N VAL A 18 -0.60 -2.50 -0.10
CA VAL A 18 -1.86 -1.99 -0.64
C VAL A 18 -2.97 -2.32 0.34
N VAL A 19 -3.60 -1.28 0.91
CA VAL A 19 -4.65 -1.42 1.92
C VAL A 19 -6.00 -1.12 1.30
N GLY A 20 -6.89 -2.11 1.29
CA GLY A 20 -8.11 -2.14 0.49
C GLY A 20 -7.79 -2.58 -0.94
N VAL A 21 -8.35 -3.69 -1.39
CA VAL A 21 -8.18 -4.24 -2.75
C VAL A 21 -9.51 -4.40 -3.49
N GLY A 22 -10.47 -3.54 -3.16
CA GLY A 22 -11.72 -3.40 -3.89
C GLY A 22 -11.54 -2.72 -5.25
N GLY A 23 -12.41 -1.76 -5.58
CA GLY A 23 -12.41 -1.08 -6.88
C GLY A 23 -11.05 -0.47 -7.24
N THR A 24 -10.59 0.51 -6.48
CA THR A 24 -9.32 1.21 -6.74
C THR A 24 -8.11 0.31 -6.47
N GLY A 25 -8.08 -0.34 -5.31
CA GLY A 25 -6.93 -1.13 -4.89
C GLY A 25 -6.65 -2.36 -5.75
N GLY A 26 -7.70 -2.96 -6.32
CA GLY A 26 -7.55 -4.08 -7.25
C GLY A 26 -6.76 -3.71 -8.51
N PHE A 27 -7.03 -2.53 -9.08
CA PHE A 27 -6.28 -2.00 -10.24
C PHE A 27 -4.89 -1.52 -9.84
N VAL A 28 -4.73 -0.91 -8.66
CA VAL A 28 -3.41 -0.50 -8.14
C VAL A 28 -2.50 -1.72 -7.97
N ALA A 29 -2.98 -2.79 -7.34
CA ALA A 29 -2.20 -4.01 -7.14
C ALA A 29 -1.72 -4.63 -8.46
N GLU A 30 -2.60 -4.69 -9.46
CA GLU A 30 -2.23 -5.17 -10.80
C GLU A 30 -1.22 -4.24 -11.49
N GLY A 31 -1.44 -2.93 -11.41
CA GLY A 31 -0.54 -1.91 -11.97
C GLY A 31 0.86 -1.99 -11.38
N LEU A 32 0.98 -2.17 -10.06
CA LEU A 32 2.26 -2.39 -9.37
C LEU A 32 2.97 -3.64 -9.86
N CYS A 33 2.24 -4.71 -10.17
CA CYS A 33 2.83 -5.92 -10.76
C CYS A 33 3.48 -5.65 -12.12
N ARG A 34 2.91 -4.76 -12.93
CA ARG A 34 3.45 -4.38 -14.24
C ARG A 34 4.65 -3.44 -14.12
N VAL A 35 4.51 -2.39 -13.32
CA VAL A 35 5.55 -1.34 -13.18
C VAL A 35 6.79 -1.89 -12.46
N LEU A 36 6.61 -2.77 -11.47
CA LEU A 36 7.71 -3.30 -10.67
C LEU A 36 8.30 -4.59 -11.21
N ARG A 37 8.02 -4.97 -12.47
CA ARG A 37 8.46 -6.25 -13.06
C ARG A 37 9.96 -6.51 -12.94
N ASN A 38 10.78 -5.46 -12.99
CA ASN A 38 12.24 -5.54 -12.93
C ASN A 38 12.81 -5.20 -11.54
N TYR A 39 11.95 -5.07 -10.52
CA TYR A 39 12.34 -4.70 -9.16
C TYR A 39 11.97 -5.82 -8.19
N ASN A 40 12.93 -6.23 -7.36
CA ASN A 40 12.69 -7.21 -6.30
C ASN A 40 12.10 -6.53 -5.06
N LEU A 41 10.85 -6.06 -5.17
CA LEU A 41 10.11 -5.45 -4.06
C LEU A 41 9.00 -6.39 -3.61
N SER A 42 8.88 -6.56 -2.29
CA SER A 42 7.79 -7.31 -1.67
C SER A 42 6.49 -6.52 -1.75
N LEU A 43 5.42 -7.19 -2.15
CA LEU A 43 4.06 -6.65 -2.12
C LEU A 43 3.24 -7.40 -1.08
N ILE A 44 2.40 -6.67 -0.37
CA ILE A 44 1.38 -7.23 0.52
C ILE A 44 0.03 -6.56 0.29
N LEU A 45 -1.01 -7.38 0.15
CA LEU A 45 -2.38 -6.94 -0.06
C LEU A 45 -3.19 -7.11 1.24
N VAL A 46 -3.76 -6.04 1.77
CA VAL A 46 -4.49 -6.06 3.04
C VAL A 46 -5.94 -5.69 2.79
N ASP A 47 -6.85 -6.62 3.00
CA ASP A 47 -8.29 -6.38 2.89
C ASP A 47 -9.04 -7.46 3.67
N PRO A 48 -9.85 -7.08 4.68
CA PRO A 48 -10.61 -8.04 5.48
C PRO A 48 -11.91 -8.49 4.81
N ASP A 49 -12.32 -7.88 3.70
CA ASP A 49 -13.60 -8.17 3.08
C ASP A 49 -13.57 -9.46 2.26
N ILE A 50 -14.76 -10.04 2.13
CA ILE A 50 -15.04 -11.16 1.23
C ILE A 50 -15.55 -10.62 -0.11
N VAL A 51 -15.25 -11.34 -1.18
CA VAL A 51 -15.80 -11.08 -2.52
C VAL A 51 -17.29 -11.40 -2.52
N GLU A 52 -18.09 -10.40 -2.86
CA GLU A 52 -19.54 -10.52 -3.03
C GLU A 52 -19.95 -10.39 -4.50
N PRO A 53 -21.13 -10.90 -4.91
CA PRO A 53 -21.59 -10.84 -6.31
C PRO A 53 -21.58 -9.42 -6.90
N HIS A 54 -21.93 -8.41 -6.10
CA HIS A 54 -21.95 -7.02 -6.56
C HIS A 54 -20.53 -6.46 -6.85
N ASN A 55 -19.48 -7.08 -6.32
CA ASN A 55 -18.10 -6.67 -6.57
C ASN A 55 -17.66 -6.99 -8.00
N LEU A 56 -18.20 -8.05 -8.60
CA LEU A 56 -17.85 -8.51 -9.96
C LEU A 56 -18.11 -7.46 -11.04
N LEU A 57 -19.00 -6.50 -10.77
CA LEU A 57 -19.37 -5.44 -11.72
C LEU A 57 -18.28 -4.39 -11.91
N ARG A 58 -17.48 -4.11 -10.88
CA ARG A 58 -16.58 -2.93 -10.84
C ARG A 58 -15.22 -3.17 -10.19
N GLN A 59 -14.99 -4.36 -9.68
CA GLN A 59 -13.76 -4.74 -9.01
C GLN A 59 -13.12 -5.90 -9.77
N ASN A 60 -11.83 -6.11 -9.56
CA ASN A 60 -11.06 -7.13 -10.26
C ASN A 60 -11.32 -8.52 -9.66
N PHE A 61 -12.56 -9.01 -9.69
CA PHE A 61 -12.95 -10.33 -9.17
C PHE A 61 -13.80 -11.09 -10.19
N PHE A 62 -13.71 -12.42 -10.15
CA PHE A 62 -14.46 -13.32 -11.03
C PHE A 62 -15.50 -14.12 -10.24
N GLU A 63 -16.44 -14.76 -10.93
CA GLU A 63 -17.51 -15.54 -10.31
C GLU A 63 -16.99 -16.62 -9.34
N GLY A 64 -15.89 -17.30 -9.71
CA GLY A 64 -15.24 -18.30 -8.86
C GLY A 64 -14.53 -17.74 -7.61
N ASP A 65 -14.48 -16.42 -7.45
CA ASP A 65 -13.88 -15.75 -6.30
C ASP A 65 -14.91 -15.45 -5.21
N VAL A 66 -16.21 -15.49 -5.51
CA VAL A 66 -17.29 -15.18 -4.56
C VAL A 66 -17.20 -16.08 -3.32
N GLY A 67 -17.32 -15.47 -2.15
CA GLY A 67 -17.21 -16.16 -0.86
C GLY A 67 -15.78 -16.33 -0.33
N LYS A 68 -14.76 -15.89 -1.08
CA LYS A 68 -13.36 -15.89 -0.63
C LYS A 68 -12.90 -14.49 -0.24
N PHE A 69 -11.84 -14.38 0.55
CA PHE A 69 -11.25 -13.09 0.90
C PHE A 69 -10.68 -12.38 -0.34
N LYS A 70 -10.99 -11.08 -0.46
CA LYS A 70 -10.55 -10.24 -1.58
C LYS A 70 -9.02 -10.20 -1.70
N SER A 71 -8.33 -9.97 -0.58
CA SER A 71 -6.87 -9.90 -0.49
C SER A 71 -6.20 -11.20 -0.92
N GLN A 72 -6.69 -12.34 -0.42
CA GLN A 72 -6.17 -13.66 -0.75
C GLN A 72 -6.30 -13.97 -2.24
N VAL A 73 -7.52 -13.88 -2.79
CA VAL A 73 -7.80 -14.21 -4.19
C VAL A 73 -6.93 -13.37 -5.12
N LEU A 74 -6.88 -12.05 -4.87
CA LEU A 74 -6.13 -11.15 -5.72
C LEU A 74 -4.62 -11.41 -5.64
N ALA A 75 -4.09 -11.64 -4.43
CA ALA A 75 -2.67 -11.93 -4.25
C ALA A 75 -2.25 -13.23 -4.95
N GLU A 76 -3.00 -14.32 -4.75
CA GLU A 76 -2.71 -15.60 -5.40
C GLU A 76 -2.75 -15.49 -6.93
N ARG A 77 -3.76 -14.80 -7.46
CA ARG A 77 -3.93 -14.62 -8.91
C ARG A 77 -2.80 -13.79 -9.51
N LEU A 78 -2.48 -12.65 -8.90
CA LEU A 78 -1.40 -11.78 -9.37
C LEU A 78 -0.03 -12.45 -9.21
N ALA A 79 0.20 -13.20 -8.13
CA ALA A 79 1.45 -13.94 -7.93
C ALA A 79 1.67 -14.97 -9.05
N ARG A 80 0.63 -15.75 -9.39
CA ARG A 80 0.66 -16.70 -10.51
C ARG A 80 0.84 -16.01 -11.86
N GLN A 81 0.12 -14.92 -12.11
CA GLN A 81 0.14 -14.20 -13.39
C GLN A 81 1.48 -13.51 -13.68
N TYR A 82 2.09 -12.92 -12.65
CA TYR A 82 3.31 -12.11 -12.81
C TYR A 82 4.58 -12.80 -12.31
N GLY A 83 4.48 -14.01 -11.75
CA GLY A 83 5.63 -14.77 -11.27
C GLY A 83 6.39 -14.09 -10.13
N ARG A 84 5.67 -13.40 -9.23
CA ARG A 84 6.26 -12.65 -8.11
C ARG A 84 5.66 -13.04 -6.77
N GLN A 85 6.44 -12.86 -5.70
CA GLN A 85 5.95 -13.05 -4.34
C GLN A 85 5.00 -11.90 -3.97
N ILE A 86 3.78 -12.25 -3.54
CA ILE A 86 2.77 -11.32 -3.04
C ILE A 86 2.17 -11.92 -1.78
N GLY A 87 2.37 -11.26 -0.64
CA GLY A 87 1.70 -11.58 0.61
C GLY A 87 0.27 -11.06 0.64
N TYR A 88 -0.55 -11.58 1.55
CA TYR A 88 -1.88 -11.04 1.80
C TYR A 88 -2.26 -11.13 3.25
N SER A 89 -3.13 -10.22 3.71
CA SER A 89 -3.77 -10.26 5.01
C SER A 89 -5.28 -10.12 4.88
N VAL A 90 -5.98 -11.06 5.52
CA VAL A 90 -7.44 -11.07 5.69
C VAL A 90 -7.87 -10.37 6.99
N LEU A 91 -6.90 -9.84 7.75
CA LEU A 91 -7.16 -9.00 8.91
C LEU A 91 -7.09 -7.52 8.51
N PRO A 92 -7.82 -6.63 9.19
CA PRO A 92 -7.70 -5.20 8.98
C PRO A 92 -6.25 -4.72 9.11
N TYR A 93 -5.90 -3.67 8.37
CA TYR A 93 -4.60 -3.03 8.51
C TYR A 93 -4.38 -2.57 9.95
N ASP A 94 -3.23 -2.94 10.49
CA ASP A 94 -2.71 -2.42 11.74
C ASP A 94 -1.26 -1.97 11.52
N VAL A 95 -0.87 -0.91 12.22
CA VAL A 95 0.48 -0.35 12.12
C VAL A 95 1.55 -1.36 12.54
N ASP A 96 1.22 -2.25 13.48
CA ASP A 96 2.11 -3.29 13.97
C ASP A 96 2.18 -4.51 13.03
N MET A 97 1.36 -4.57 11.98
CA MET A 97 1.32 -5.72 11.06
C MET A 97 2.69 -5.99 10.43
N PHE A 98 3.46 -4.93 10.21
CA PHE A 98 4.81 -4.96 9.62
C PHE A 98 5.92 -5.01 10.67
N ASP A 99 5.58 -4.79 11.95
CA ASP A 99 6.49 -4.96 13.08
C ASP A 99 6.45 -6.38 13.65
N ARG A 100 5.36 -7.13 13.40
CA ARG A 100 5.16 -8.48 13.90
C ARG A 100 5.68 -9.52 12.90
N SER A 101 6.54 -10.40 13.40
CA SER A 101 6.97 -11.62 12.71
C SER A 101 5.76 -12.42 12.22
N TRP A 102 5.38 -12.27 10.96
CA TRP A 102 4.57 -13.29 10.29
C TRP A 102 5.40 -14.57 10.25
N GLY A 103 4.78 -15.69 10.64
CA GLY A 103 5.44 -16.96 10.98
C GLY A 103 6.25 -17.56 9.84
N GLY A 104 7.48 -17.08 9.69
CA GLY A 104 8.44 -17.51 8.67
C GLY A 104 9.85 -16.94 8.86
N GLY A 105 10.15 -16.31 10.00
CA GLY A 105 11.53 -16.00 10.39
C GLY A 105 12.21 -14.90 9.55
N MET A 106 11.62 -13.71 9.47
CA MET A 106 12.41 -12.49 9.30
C MET A 106 11.63 -11.32 9.89
N VAL A 107 12.16 -10.78 10.99
CA VAL A 107 11.71 -9.55 11.61
C VAL A 107 12.55 -8.44 11.01
N SER A 108 11.95 -7.50 10.29
CA SER A 108 12.63 -6.23 10.02
C SER A 108 11.90 -5.13 10.78
N LYS A 109 12.37 -4.85 12.00
CA LYS A 109 12.07 -3.63 12.77
C LYS A 109 12.60 -2.35 12.07
N ASN A 110 12.80 -2.36 10.75
CA ASN A 110 13.46 -1.32 9.95
C ASN A 110 13.00 -1.37 8.47
N LEU A 111 11.77 -1.82 8.17
CA LEU A 111 11.26 -1.81 6.80
C LEU A 111 10.88 -0.37 6.40
N ALA A 112 11.43 0.12 5.29
CA ALA A 112 10.79 1.23 4.59
C ALA A 112 9.48 0.71 3.99
N LEU A 113 8.38 1.19 4.54
CA LEU A 113 7.04 0.79 4.12
C LEU A 113 6.42 1.92 3.30
N PHE A 114 6.07 1.62 2.06
CA PHE A 114 5.21 2.47 1.25
C PHE A 114 3.78 1.94 1.35
N VAL A 115 2.91 2.67 2.04
CA VAL A 115 1.49 2.30 2.17
C VAL A 115 0.69 2.99 1.08
N ILE A 116 -0.04 2.22 0.30
CA ILE A 116 -1.03 2.73 -0.66
C ILE A 116 -2.41 2.40 -0.11
N GLY A 117 -3.05 3.40 0.50
CA GLY A 117 -4.41 3.31 1.00
C GLY A 117 -5.40 3.48 -0.13
N CYS A 118 -6.25 2.47 -0.36
CA CYS A 118 -7.34 2.45 -1.33
C CYS A 118 -8.67 2.13 -0.64
N VAL A 119 -8.84 2.63 0.59
CA VAL A 119 -9.98 2.33 1.46
C VAL A 119 -11.12 3.34 1.26
N ASP A 120 -12.35 2.93 1.56
CA ASP A 120 -13.55 3.75 1.34
C ASP A 120 -14.08 4.42 2.62
N ASN A 121 -13.57 4.04 3.79
CA ASN A 121 -14.08 4.53 5.07
C ASN A 121 -13.01 5.25 5.90
N SER A 122 -13.48 6.17 6.73
CA SER A 122 -12.63 7.03 7.58
C SER A 122 -11.94 6.26 8.70
N LEU A 123 -12.54 5.18 9.21
CA LEU A 123 -11.95 4.34 10.24
C LEU A 123 -10.68 3.64 9.75
N ALA A 124 -10.72 3.07 8.54
CA ALA A 124 -9.56 2.46 7.90
C ALA A 124 -8.47 3.50 7.59
N ARG A 125 -8.83 4.68 7.07
CA ARG A 125 -7.88 5.79 6.88
C ARG A 125 -7.20 6.18 8.19
N ARG A 126 -7.96 6.26 9.29
CA ARG A 126 -7.43 6.56 10.62
C ARG A 126 -6.46 5.48 11.10
N SER A 127 -6.72 4.20 10.82
CA SER A 127 -5.78 3.11 11.13
C SER A 127 -4.47 3.24 10.36
N ILE A 128 -4.51 3.63 9.09
CA ILE A 128 -3.30 3.90 8.29
C ILE A 128 -2.52 5.11 8.84
N ALA A 129 -3.24 6.18 9.18
CA ALA A 129 -2.67 7.43 9.70
C ALA A 129 -2.03 7.30 11.10
N LYS A 130 -2.32 6.23 11.86
CA LYS A 130 -1.65 5.97 13.14
C LYS A 130 -0.15 5.92 12.94
N LYS A 131 0.62 6.71 13.71
CA LYS A 131 2.09 6.71 13.66
C LYS A 131 2.63 5.33 14.06
N GLY A 132 3.58 4.83 13.26
CA GLY A 132 4.35 3.61 13.54
C GLY A 132 5.84 3.93 13.70
N TYR A 133 6.66 2.89 13.83
CA TYR A 133 8.09 3.02 14.13
C TYR A 133 9.02 3.34 12.95
N HIS A 134 8.51 3.55 11.73
CA HIS A 134 9.33 3.66 10.51
C HIS A 134 9.04 4.93 9.69
N PRO A 135 10.00 5.39 8.85
CA PRO A 135 9.67 6.32 7.77
C PRO A 135 8.67 5.63 6.83
N ARG A 136 7.46 6.18 6.75
CA ARG A 136 6.37 5.62 5.93
C ARG A 136 5.83 6.68 5.01
N TRP A 137 5.99 6.45 3.71
CA TRP A 137 5.20 7.15 2.70
C TRP A 137 3.81 6.55 2.68
N TRP A 138 2.80 7.39 2.78
CA TRP A 138 1.42 7.00 2.58
C TRP A 138 0.87 7.73 1.36
N LEU A 139 0.43 6.97 0.37
CA LEU A 139 -0.39 7.43 -0.74
C LEU A 139 -1.86 7.06 -0.46
N ASP A 140 -2.71 8.05 -0.20
CA ASP A 140 -4.15 7.85 -0.07
C ASP A 140 -4.82 8.07 -1.43
N ALA A 141 -5.36 7.01 -2.00
CA ALA A 141 -6.19 7.04 -3.19
C ALA A 141 -7.66 6.82 -2.78
N GLY A 142 -8.53 7.73 -3.20
CA GLY A 142 -9.96 7.55 -3.04
C GLY A 142 -10.73 8.08 -4.23
N ASN A 143 -11.95 7.59 -4.37
CA ASN A 143 -12.84 7.92 -5.46
C ASN A 143 -14.26 8.16 -4.95
N GLY A 144 -14.83 9.29 -5.34
CA GLY A 144 -16.26 9.55 -5.29
C GLY A 144 -16.96 9.05 -6.56
N PHE A 145 -18.21 9.46 -6.74
CA PHE A 145 -18.99 9.09 -7.93
C PHE A 145 -18.44 9.70 -9.23
N ALA A 146 -18.03 10.98 -9.18
CA ALA A 146 -17.54 11.74 -10.34
C ALA A 146 -16.20 12.46 -10.06
N SER A 147 -15.51 12.06 -9.01
CA SER A 147 -14.24 12.66 -8.58
C SER A 147 -13.31 11.60 -8.01
N GLY A 148 -12.03 11.91 -7.96
CA GLY A 148 -11.05 11.11 -7.25
C GLY A 148 -9.95 12.00 -6.69
N GLN A 149 -9.25 11.50 -5.69
CA GLN A 149 -8.10 12.15 -5.10
C GLN A 149 -6.95 11.16 -4.94
N VAL A 150 -5.75 11.69 -5.06
CA VAL A 150 -4.51 11.03 -4.67
C VAL A 150 -3.73 12.02 -3.82
N LEU A 151 -3.47 11.65 -2.57
CA LEU A 151 -2.65 12.42 -1.63
C LEU A 151 -1.42 11.59 -1.31
N ILE A 152 -0.27 12.25 -1.10
CA ILE A 152 0.97 11.59 -0.68
C ILE A 152 1.61 12.40 0.43
N GLY A 153 1.98 11.72 1.52
CA GLY A 153 2.58 12.35 2.68
C GLY A 153 3.32 11.35 3.56
N ASN A 154 4.11 11.88 4.47
CA ASN A 154 4.80 11.09 5.51
C ASN A 154 4.97 11.86 6.84
N THR A 155 4.59 13.14 6.92
CA THR A 155 4.65 13.93 8.16
C THR A 155 3.36 14.68 8.42
N GLY A 156 2.90 14.65 9.68
CA GLY A 156 1.76 15.44 10.15
C GLY A 156 2.16 16.66 11.00
N THR A 157 3.45 17.00 11.08
CA THR A 157 3.94 18.17 11.84
C THR A 157 4.57 19.20 10.92
N VAL A 158 4.35 20.48 11.22
CA VAL A 158 4.90 21.61 10.45
C VAL A 158 6.42 21.63 10.58
N GLU A 159 6.96 21.39 11.77
CA GLU A 159 8.40 21.30 12.03
C GLU A 159 9.02 20.14 11.26
N GLY A 160 8.23 19.09 11.01
CA GLY A 160 8.64 17.97 10.17
C GLY A 160 8.96 18.42 8.76
N LEU A 161 8.25 19.42 8.21
CA LEU A 161 8.42 19.91 6.84
C LEU A 161 9.65 20.79 6.62
N ASN A 162 10.38 21.13 7.69
CA ASN A 162 11.65 21.86 7.56
C ASN A 162 12.60 21.06 6.66
N GLU A 163 13.18 21.76 5.66
CA GLU A 163 14.12 21.17 4.69
C GLU A 163 13.57 19.96 3.91
N ALA A 164 12.24 19.88 3.76
CA ALA A 164 11.57 18.79 3.06
C ALA A 164 12.03 18.64 1.60
N PHE A 165 12.33 19.75 0.94
CA PHE A 165 12.81 19.82 -0.45
C PHE A 165 14.31 20.09 -0.46
N ARG A 166 15.07 19.15 -1.02
CA ARG A 166 16.52 19.27 -1.18
C ARG A 166 16.83 19.71 -2.60
N GLU A 167 17.20 20.97 -2.78
CA GLU A 167 17.48 21.54 -4.10
C GLU A 167 18.74 20.95 -4.76
N GLN A 168 19.71 20.49 -3.95
CA GLN A 168 21.00 19.99 -4.44
C GLN A 168 20.86 18.71 -5.27
N ASP A 169 19.95 17.81 -4.87
CA ASP A 169 19.73 16.51 -5.50
C ASP A 169 18.31 16.36 -6.10
N HIS A 170 17.52 17.44 -6.08
CA HIS A 170 16.12 17.46 -6.50
C HIS A 170 15.28 16.36 -5.84
N THR A 171 15.51 16.07 -4.56
CA THR A 171 14.72 15.10 -3.78
C THR A 171 13.73 15.78 -2.83
N VAL A 172 12.64 15.08 -2.55
CA VAL A 172 11.72 15.43 -1.47
C VAL A 172 11.70 14.31 -0.44
N THR A 173 12.04 14.66 0.80
CA THR A 173 12.14 13.71 1.92
C THR A 173 10.86 13.66 2.73
N LYS A 174 10.06 14.74 2.70
CA LYS A 174 8.83 14.85 3.46
C LYS A 174 7.72 15.61 2.75
N LEU A 175 6.48 15.16 2.91
CA LEU A 175 5.27 15.84 2.43
C LEU A 175 4.16 15.79 3.49
N PRO A 176 3.28 16.80 3.52
CA PRO A 176 2.19 16.84 4.49
C PRO A 176 1.23 15.66 4.30
N LEU A 177 0.84 15.05 5.42
CA LEU A 177 -0.24 14.07 5.54
C LEU A 177 -1.59 14.75 5.80
#